data_AF-A0A3M9YYX3-F1
#
_entry.id   AF-A0A3M9YYX3-F1
#
_cell.length_a   1.000
_cell.length_b   1.000
_cell.length_c   1.000
_cell.angle_alpha   90.00
_cell.angle_beta   90.00
_cell.angle_gamma   90.00
#
_symmetry.space_group_name_H-M   'P 1'
#
loop_
_entity.id
_entity.type
_entity.pdbx_description
1 polymer ?
#
loop_
_entity_poly.entity_id
_entity_poly.type
_entity_poly.pdbx_seq_one_letter_code
_entity_poly.pdbx_strand_id
1 'polypeptide(L)' 'MAEEFLSGGDFNAPTPNFANLDPRWNRVILIGEPNWVLTTIHQLHLQGFAEVGDWSQPLPTQHPGEAIAVLKRPRV' A
#
# COMPACT_ATOMS: atom_id res chain seq x y z
N MET A 1 -26.03 31.99 -16.98
CA MET A 1 -27.16 31.34 -17.65
C MET A 1 -26.72 29.93 -17.90
N ALA A 2 -27.26 29.01 -17.12
CA ALA A 2 -26.85 27.62 -17.07
C ALA A 2 -27.62 26.79 -18.13
N GLU A 3 -27.16 25.55 -18.31
CA GLU A 3 -27.92 24.41 -18.85
C GLU A 3 -27.94 24.26 -20.38
N GLU A 4 -26.92 23.57 -20.91
CA GLU A 4 -27.08 22.84 -22.17
C GLU A 4 -26.10 21.65 -22.22
N PHE A 5 -26.39 20.56 -21.50
CA PHE A 5 -25.78 19.25 -21.80
C PHE A 5 -26.61 18.10 -21.21
N LEU A 6 -27.81 17.90 -21.75
CA LEU A 6 -28.53 16.63 -21.62
C LEU A 6 -28.90 16.18 -23.03
N SER A 7 -28.00 15.45 -23.69
CA SER A 7 -28.31 14.78 -24.95
C SER A 7 -27.93 13.31 -24.88
N GLY A 8 -28.97 12.47 -24.84
CA GLY A 8 -28.98 11.13 -25.42
C GLY A 8 -28.21 10.07 -24.64
N GLY A 9 -28.92 9.33 -23.79
CA GLY A 9 -28.39 8.10 -23.21
C GLY A 9 -28.11 7.04 -24.28
N ASP A 10 -26.84 6.79 -24.52
CA ASP A 10 -26.36 5.48 -24.96
C ASP A 10 -25.84 4.73 -23.73
N PHE A 11 -26.73 3.97 -23.09
CA PHE A 11 -26.42 3.18 -21.90
C PHE A 11 -25.77 1.83 -22.23
N ASN A 12 -25.06 1.73 -23.36
CA ASN A 12 -24.22 0.58 -23.70
C ASN A 12 -22.72 0.95 -23.79
N ALA A 13 -22.29 1.96 -23.04
CA ALA A 13 -20.89 2.04 -22.69
C ALA A 13 -20.55 0.83 -21.80
N PRO A 14 -19.48 0.06 -22.07
CA PRO A 14 -18.98 -0.88 -21.09
C PRO A 14 -18.73 -0.05 -19.83
N THR A 15 -19.48 -0.33 -18.76
CA THR A 15 -19.20 0.26 -17.46
C THR A 15 -17.70 0.11 -17.24
N PRO A 16 -16.95 1.20 -16.98
CA PRO A 16 -15.54 1.06 -16.65
C PRO A 16 -15.51 0.11 -15.46
N ASN A 17 -15.05 -1.11 -15.72
CA ASN A 17 -15.03 -2.16 -14.73
C ASN A 17 -13.89 -1.79 -13.77
N PHE A 18 -14.19 -0.95 -12.77
CA PHE A 18 -13.24 -0.55 -11.74
C PHE A 18 -12.70 -1.77 -10.95
N ALA A 19 -13.31 -2.95 -11.12
CA ALA A 19 -12.79 -4.22 -10.64
C ALA A 19 -11.45 -4.64 -11.29
N ASN A 20 -10.98 -3.93 -12.33
CA ASN A 20 -9.68 -4.14 -12.97
C ASN A 20 -8.72 -2.96 -12.78
N LEU A 21 -8.95 -2.09 -11.79
CA LEU A 21 -7.83 -1.35 -11.23
C LEU A 21 -7.05 -2.36 -10.40
N ASP A 22 -6.13 -3.12 -11.01
CA ASP A 22 -5.05 -3.74 -10.26
C ASP A 22 -4.47 -2.60 -9.40
N PRO A 23 -4.69 -2.58 -8.08
CA PRO A 23 -4.10 -1.54 -7.29
C PRO A 23 -2.61 -1.79 -7.48
N ARG A 24 -1.87 -0.84 -8.04
CA ARG A 24 -0.43 -1.01 -8.18
C ARG A 24 0.13 -0.97 -6.76
N TRP A 25 0.22 -2.14 -6.12
CA TRP A 25 0.64 -2.24 -4.73
C TRP A 25 2.15 -2.03 -4.67
N ASN A 26 2.58 -1.02 -3.92
CA ASN A 26 3.99 -0.88 -3.58
C ASN A 26 4.27 -1.75 -2.36
N ARG A 27 5.39 -2.49 -2.40
CA ARG A 27 5.85 -3.32 -1.30
C ARG A 27 7.21 -2.85 -0.83
N VAL A 28 7.36 -2.66 0.47
CA VAL A 28 8.65 -2.36 1.10
C VAL A 28 9.00 -3.52 2.00
N ILE A 29 10.23 -4.02 1.89
CA ILE A 29 10.72 -5.15 2.67
C ILE A 29 11.93 -4.67 3.47
N LEU A 30 11.86 -4.84 4.79
CA LEU A 30 12.97 -4.61 5.70
C LEU A 30 13.49 -5.96 6.17
N ILE A 31 14.78 -6.20 6.02
CA ILE A 31 15.47 -7.43 6.44
C ILE A 31 16.73 -6.99 7.20
N GLY A 32 16.92 -7.53 8.40
CA GLY A 32 18.09 -7.25 9.21
C GLY A 32 17.86 -7.58 10.68
N GLU A 33 18.67 -7.02 11.55
CA GLU A 33 18.56 -7.27 13.00
C GLU A 33 17.16 -6.89 13.52
N PRO A 34 16.50 -7.70 14.37
CA PRO A 34 15.14 -7.42 14.86
C PRO A 34 15.01 -6.04 15.50
N ASN A 35 16.00 -5.61 16.28
CA ASN A 35 16.01 -4.29 16.90
C ASN A 35 16.12 -3.16 15.85
N TRP A 36 16.95 -3.36 14.84
CA TRP A 36 17.08 -2.42 13.72
C TRP A 36 15.80 -2.34 12.88
N VAL A 37 15.15 -3.46 12.59
CA VAL A 37 13.88 -3.50 11.85
C VAL A 37 12.78 -2.73 12.60
N LEU A 38 12.62 -3.00 13.91
CA LEU A 38 11.65 -2.30 14.75
C LEU A 38 11.93 -0.79 14.84
N THR A 39 13.20 -0.41 15.04
CA THR A 39 13.61 0.99 15.09
C THR A 39 13.33 1.68 13.75
N THR A 40 13.61 1.02 12.64
CA THR A 40 13.37 1.55 11.28
C THR A 40 11.89 1.75 11.03
N ILE A 41 11.03 0.79 11.39
CA ILE A 41 9.57 0.94 11.30
C ILE A 41 9.09 2.16 12.10
N HIS A 42 9.60 2.33 13.32
CA HIS A 42 9.26 3.48 14.15
C HIS A 42 9.72 4.81 13.53
N GLN A 43 10.93 4.87 12.96
CA GLN A 43 11.42 6.06 12.25
C GLN A 43 10.57 6.38 11.01
N LEU A 44 10.20 5.37 10.22
CA LEU A 44 9.32 5.53 9.06
C LEU A 44 7.92 6.01 9.45
N HIS A 45 7.44 5.59 10.63
CA HIS A 45 6.20 6.11 11.20
C HIS A 45 6.31 7.58 11.59
N LEU A 46 7.37 7.97 12.30
CA LEU A 46 7.62 9.37 12.66
C LEU A 46 7.75 10.28 11.43
N GLN A 47 8.28 9.76 10.32
CA GLN A 47 8.39 10.48 9.06
C GLN A 47 7.07 10.55 8.28
N GLY A 48 6.01 9.88 8.74
CA GLY A 48 4.71 9.82 8.04
C GLY A 48 4.74 8.94 6.79
N PHE A 49 5.74 8.07 6.65
CA PHE A 49 5.85 7.17 5.50
C PHE A 49 4.81 6.05 5.56
N ALA A 50 4.64 5.43 6.73
CA ALA A 50 3.67 4.37 6.99
C ALA A 50 3.38 4.23 8.49
N GLU A 51 2.16 3.81 8.85
CA GLU A 51 1.84 3.48 10.25
C GLU A 51 2.47 2.15 10.67
N VAL A 52 2.82 2.02 11.95
CA VAL A 52 3.41 0.78 12.50
C VAL A 52 2.49 -0.42 12.24
N GLY A 53 1.16 -0.22 12.29
CA GLY A 53 0.17 -1.27 12.02
C GLY A 53 0.03 -1.69 10.55
N ASP A 54 0.58 -0.92 9.60
CA ASP A 54 0.54 -1.26 8.16
C ASP A 54 1.62 -2.30 7.80
N TRP A 55 2.64 -2.45 8.65
CA TRP A 55 3.69 -3.44 8.49
C TRP A 55 3.22 -4.83 8.92
N SER A 56 3.67 -5.86 8.21
CA SER A 56 3.53 -7.24 8.67
C SER A 56 4.28 -7.44 9.99
N GLN A 57 3.78 -8.37 10.82
CA GLN A 57 4.49 -8.77 12.03
C GLN A 57 5.93 -9.19 11.66
N PRO A 58 6.96 -8.63 12.34
CA PRO A 58 8.34 -9.00 12.08
C PRO A 58 8.54 -10.47 12.44
N LEU A 59 8.90 -11.28 11.45
CA LEU A 59 9.13 -12.71 11.63
C LEU A 59 10.64 -13.00 11.63
N PRO A 60 11.13 -13.85 12.53
CA PRO A 60 12.50 -14.32 12.46
C PRO A 60 12.67 -15.13 11.15
N THR A 61 13.78 -14.90 10.46
CA THR A 61 14.11 -15.61 9.23
C THR A 61 14.88 -16.90 9.54
N GLN A 62 15.32 -17.63 8.51
CA GLN A 62 16.16 -18.82 8.66
C GLN A 62 17.53 -18.51 9.29
N HIS A 63 17.92 -17.24 9.32
CA HIS A 63 19.16 -16.80 9.93
C HIS A 63 18.91 -16.26 11.35
N PRO A 64 19.61 -16.82 12.37
CA PRO A 64 19.48 -16.34 13.74
C PRO A 64 20.00 -14.89 13.83
N GLY A 65 19.14 -14.00 14.30
CA GLY A 65 19.44 -12.57 14.38
C GLY A 65 18.91 -11.76 13.21
N GLU A 66 18.21 -12.35 12.24
CA GLU A 66 17.56 -11.61 11.15
C GLU A 66 16.04 -11.72 11.24
N ALA A 67 15.37 -10.58 11.15
CA ALA A 67 13.92 -10.44 11.07
C ALA A 67 13.51 -9.79 9.75
N ILE A 68 12.33 -10.15 9.26
CA ILE A 68 11.73 -9.57 8.06
C ILE A 68 10.39 -8.90 8.39
N ALA A 69 10.19 -7.69 7.89
CA ALA A 69 8.92 -6.97 7.93
C ALA A 69 8.55 -6.44 6.54
N VAL A 70 7.27 -6.55 6.19
CA VAL A 70 6.77 -6.21 4.85
C VAL A 70 5.62 -5.21 4.95
N LEU A 71 5.76 -4.07 4.30
CA LEU A 71 4.71 -3.09 4.10
C LEU A 71 3.99 -3.35 2.78
N LYS A 72 2.66 -3.33 2.76
CA LYS A 72 1.85 -3.46 1.55
C LYS A 72 0.87 -2.29 1.47
N ARG A 73 1.13 -1.34 0.56
CA ARG A 73 0.26 -0.17 0.38
C ARG A 73 -0.22 0.00 -1.07
N PRO A 74 -1.45 0.49 -1.29
CA PRO A 74 -1.89 0.90 -2.62
C PRO A 74 -1.14 2.16 -3.05
N ARG A 75 -0.74 2.22 -4.34
CA ARG A 75 -0.27 3.46 -4.97
C ARG A 75 -1.48 4.35 -5.21
N VAL A 76 -1.56 5.44 -4.45
CA VAL A 76 -2.51 6.54 -4.69
C VAL A 76 -2.06 7.40 -5.87
#